data_AF-A0A2I2ABM7-F1
#
_entry.id   AF-A0A2I2ABM7-F1
#
_cell.length_a   1.000
_cell.length_b   1.000
_cell.length_c   1.000
_cell.angle_alpha   90.00
_cell.angle_beta   90.00
_cell.angle_gamma   90.00
#
_symmetry.space_group_name_H-M   'P 1'
#
loop_
_entity.id
_entity.type
_entity.pdbx_description
1 polymer ?
#
loop_
_entity_poly.entity_id
_entity_poly.type
_entity_poly.pdbx_seq_one_letter_code
_entity_poly.pdbx_strand_id
1 'polypeptide(L)' 'MYAAREKYPTYPKLVVPEFAKMTYIGTAGVNNEGIINEAPYPGMTADILDDHFYDANYKRSK' A
#
# COMPACT_ATOMS: atom_id res chain seq x y z
N MET A 1 -18.87 -0.68 -2.78
CA MET A 1 -18.76 -0.21 -1.37
C MET A 1 -20.08 0.34 -0.84
N TYR A 2 -20.75 1.25 -1.55
CA TYR A 2 -22.02 1.86 -1.12
C TYR A 2 -23.16 0.86 -0.82
N ALA A 3 -23.49 -0.01 -1.77
CA ALA A 3 -24.55 -1.01 -1.56
C ALA A 3 -24.29 -1.96 -0.37
N ALA A 4 -23.03 -2.32 -0.13
CA ALA A 4 -22.66 -3.22 0.96
C ALA A 4 -22.81 -2.53 2.34
N ARG A 5 -22.37 -1.27 2.48
CA ARG A 5 -22.49 -0.53 3.75
C ARG A 5 -23.94 -0.18 4.12
N GLU A 6 -24.87 -0.20 3.16
CA GLU A 6 -26.31 -0.01 3.39
C GLU A 6 -27.03 -1.32 3.71
N LYS A 7 -26.62 -2.42 3.08
CA LYS A 7 -27.26 -3.73 3.23
C LYS A 7 -26.96 -4.42 4.56
N TYR A 8 -25.73 -4.29 5.08
CA TYR A 8 -25.26 -5.08 6.22
C TYR A 8 -25.17 -4.27 7.53
N PRO A 9 -25.22 -4.93 8.71
CA PRO A 9 -25.15 -4.24 10.00
C PRO A 9 -23.87 -3.41 10.17
N THR A 10 -24.04 -2.21 10.73
CA THR A 10 -22.94 -1.26 10.98
C THR A 10 -22.39 -1.32 12.41
N TYR A 11 -23.17 -1.88 13.35
CA TYR A 11 -22.84 -1.95 14.78
C TYR A 11 -23.05 -3.37 15.33
N PRO A 12 -22.28 -3.77 16.37
CA PRO A 12 -21.19 -3.01 17.00
C PRO A 12 -19.96 -2.88 16.09
N LYS A 13 -19.14 -1.84 16.32
CA LYS A 13 -17.90 -1.62 15.57
C LYS A 13 -16.80 -2.55 16.09
N LEU A 14 -15.97 -3.05 15.18
CA LEU A 14 -14.67 -3.62 15.52
C LEU A 14 -13.67 -2.48 15.69
N VAL A 15 -13.23 -2.21 16.91
CA VAL A 15 -12.22 -1.18 17.23
C VAL A 15 -10.86 -1.85 17.36
N VAL A 16 -9.86 -1.36 16.63
CA VAL A 16 -8.50 -1.94 16.61
C VAL A 16 -7.46 -0.86 16.95
N PRO A 17 -7.01 -0.77 18.22
CA PRO A 17 -5.98 0.17 18.65
C PRO A 17 -4.58 -0.49 18.63
N GLU A 18 -3.78 -0.21 17.60
CA GLU A 18 -2.46 -0.81 17.42
C GLU A 18 -1.41 0.21 16.95
N PHE A 19 -0.18 0.09 17.45
CA PHE A 19 0.99 0.81 16.95
C PHE A 19 1.75 -0.05 15.93
N ALA A 20 2.39 0.59 14.95
CA ALA A 20 3.26 -0.09 13.99
C ALA A 20 4.65 0.56 13.94
N LYS A 21 5.67 -0.26 13.63
CA LYS A 21 7.01 0.22 13.33
C LYS A 21 7.15 0.40 11.82
N MET A 22 7.65 1.57 11.41
CA MET A 22 7.98 1.83 10.01
C MET A 22 9.22 1.06 9.59
N THR A 23 9.10 0.24 8.55
CA THR A 23 10.19 -0.60 8.02
C THR A 23 10.83 -0.06 6.75
N TYR A 24 10.20 0.91 6.08
CA TYR A 24 10.69 1.53 4.85
C TYR A 24 10.25 2.99 4.75
N ILE A 25 11.12 3.83 4.17
CA ILE A 25 10.82 5.21 3.77
C ILE A 25 11.52 5.45 2.44
N GLY A 26 10.81 5.99 1.45
CA GLY A 26 11.46 6.48 0.25
C GLY A 26 10.76 7.68 -0.38
N THR A 27 11.53 8.46 -1.14
CA THR A 27 11.15 9.79 -1.63
C THR A 27 10.64 9.70 -3.05
N ALA A 28 9.37 9.31 -3.20
CA ALA A 28 8.72 9.06 -4.49
C ALA A 28 8.36 10.32 -5.32
N GLY A 29 8.49 11.51 -4.74
CA GLY A 29 7.96 12.75 -5.31
C GLY A 29 6.45 12.93 -5.11
N VAL A 30 5.90 14.01 -5.62
CA VAL A 30 4.46 14.33 -5.54
C VAL A 30 3.77 13.89 -6.84
N ASN A 31 2.54 13.35 -6.75
CA ASN A 31 1.73 12.88 -7.89
C ASN A 31 2.42 11.79 -8.74
N ASN A 32 3.15 10.88 -8.11
CA ASN A 32 3.72 9.72 -8.80
C ASN A 32 2.70 8.57 -8.86
N GLU A 33 1.98 8.48 -9.98
CA GLU A 33 0.98 7.43 -10.26
C GLU A 33 1.59 6.02 -10.38
N GLY A 34 2.92 5.89 -10.30
CA GLY A 34 3.64 4.62 -10.38
C GLY A 34 3.87 3.91 -9.04
N ILE A 35 3.47 4.50 -7.91
CA ILE A 35 3.80 3.97 -6.56
C ILE A 35 2.84 2.88 -6.09
N ILE A 36 1.53 3.09 -6.26
CA ILE A 36 0.50 2.10 -5.91
C ILE A 36 -0.38 1.90 -7.15
N ASN A 37 0.11 1.11 -8.10
CA ASN A 37 -0.51 0.95 -9.42
C ASN A 37 -0.82 -0.51 -9.81
N GLU A 38 -0.50 -1.48 -8.95
CA GLU A 38 -0.77 -2.90 -9.15
C GLU A 38 -1.23 -3.57 -7.85
N ALA A 39 -1.90 -4.72 -7.97
CA ALA A 39 -2.29 -5.51 -6.83
C ALA A 39 -1.05 -6.06 -6.10
N PRO A 40 -1.05 -6.14 -4.76
CA PRO A 40 0.07 -6.69 -4.03
C PRO A 40 0.28 -8.17 -4.35
N TYR A 41 1.53 -8.60 -4.36
CA TYR A 41 1.92 -9.99 -4.60
C TYR A 41 2.92 -10.49 -3.53
N PRO A 42 3.04 -11.81 -3.32
CA PRO A 42 4.01 -12.38 -2.38
C PRO A 42 5.44 -11.95 -2.73
N GLY A 43 6.14 -11.31 -1.79
CA GLY A 43 7.51 -10.82 -2.00
C GLY A 43 7.62 -9.34 -2.41
N MET A 44 6.52 -8.66 -2.74
CA MET A 44 6.53 -7.26 -3.17
C MET A 44 7.26 -6.33 -2.17
N THR A 45 7.11 -6.56 -0.87
CA THR A 45 7.81 -5.76 0.15
C THR A 45 9.32 -5.97 0.14
N ALA A 46 9.79 -7.19 -0.12
CA ALA A 46 11.22 -7.46 -0.31
C ALA A 46 11.72 -6.79 -1.59
N ASP A 47 10.97 -6.88 -2.69
CA ASP A 47 11.36 -6.22 -3.94
C ASP A 47 11.48 -4.69 -3.79
N ILE A 48 10.62 -4.07 -2.97
CA ILE A 48 10.69 -2.63 -2.67
C ILE A 48 11.90 -2.30 -1.77
N LEU A 49 12.23 -3.17 -0.82
CA LEU A 49 13.34 -2.99 0.11
C LEU A 49 14.71 -3.23 -0.53
N ASP A 50 14.79 -4.18 -1.45
CA ASP A 50 16.01 -4.64 -2.10
C ASP A 50 16.28 -3.91 -3.44
N ASP A 51 15.61 -2.78 -3.68
CA ASP A 51 15.74 -1.95 -4.90
C ASP A 51 15.45 -2.71 -6.22
N HIS A 52 14.63 -3.77 -6.16
CA HIS A 52 14.19 -4.54 -7.33
C HIS A 52 12.86 -4.05 -7.91
N PHE A 53 12.14 -3.18 -7.19
CA PHE A 53 10.81 -2.72 -7.60
C PHE A 53 10.82 -1.41 -8.39
N TYR A 54 11.67 -0.45 -8.00
CA TYR A 54 11.74 0.89 -8.59
C TYR A 54 13.10 1.15 -9.25
N ASP A 55 13.10 1.98 -10.29
CA ASP A 55 14.30 2.52 -10.91
C ASP A 55 14.81 3.75 -10.15
N ALA A 56 15.95 4.31 -10.57
CA ALA A 56 16.54 5.50 -9.95
C ALA A 56 15.63 6.75 -9.99
N ASN A 57 14.58 6.77 -10.82
CA ASN A 57 13.60 7.85 -10.91
C ASN A 57 12.28 7.51 -10.21
N TYR A 58 12.26 6.45 -9.39
CA TYR A 58 11.07 6.00 -8.68
C TYR A 58 9.92 5.56 -9.62
N LYS A 59 10.27 5.02 -10.78
CA LYS A 59 9.31 4.37 -11.71
C LYS A 59 9.43 2.87 -11.59
N ARG A 60 8.36 2.14 -11.89
CA ARG A 60 8.36 0.68 -11.88
C ARG A 60 9.45 0.13 -12.81
N SER A 61 10.42 -0.58 -12.24
CA SER A 61 11.39 -1.37 -13.00
C SER A 61 10.64 -2.49 -13.70
N LYS A 62 10.71 -2.53 -15.03
CA LYS A 62 10.10 -3.60 -15.85
C LYS A 62 10.92 -4.87 -15.80
#